data_AF-A0A963IUH0-F1
#
_entry.id   AF-A0A963IUH0-F1
#
_cell.length_a   1.000
_cell.length_b   1.000
_cell.length_c   1.000
_cell.angle_alpha   90.00
_cell.angle_beta   90.00
_cell.angle_gamma   90.00
#
_symmetry.space_group_name_H-M   'P 1'
#
loop_
_entity.id
_entity.type
_entity.pdbx_description
1 polymer ?
#
loop_
_entity_poly.entity_id
_entity_poly.type
_entity_poly.pdbx_seq_one_letter_code
_entity_poly.pdbx_strand_id
1 'polypeptide(L)' 'MPAIEFGLDRLLNDPKLRKPLHGRRLALLAHPASLSANLTHALDALAVLPDLQLTAAFGPQHGLRGDKQDNM' A
#
# COMPACT_ATOMS: atom_id res chain seq x y z
N MET A 1 1.10 24.71 -9.72
CA MET A 1 0.10 23.63 -9.89
C MET A 1 -0.20 23.08 -8.51
N PRO A 2 -1.47 22.90 -8.09
CA PRO A 2 -1.73 22.19 -6.85
C PRO A 2 -1.19 20.76 -7.00
N ALA A 3 -0.36 20.33 -6.06
CA ALA A 3 0.12 18.96 -6.02
C ALA A 3 -1.06 18.04 -5.69
N ILE A 4 -1.25 16.99 -6.49
CA ILE A 4 -2.25 15.95 -6.19
C ILE A 4 -1.71 15.10 -5.04
N GLU A 5 -2.50 14.92 -3.99
CA GLU A 5 -2.20 13.97 -2.91
C GLU A 5 -2.80 12.61 -3.27
N PHE A 6 -1.99 11.54 -3.26
CA PHE A 6 -2.50 10.20 -3.51
C PHE A 6 -3.29 9.67 -2.31
N GLY A 7 -4.25 8.78 -2.58
CA GLY A 7 -5.04 8.15 -1.51
C GLY A 7 -4.19 7.38 -0.51
N LEU A 8 -3.07 6.79 -0.96
CA LEU A 8 -2.10 6.13 -0.08
C LEU A 8 -1.47 7.14 0.89
N ASP A 9 -0.94 8.27 0.40
CA ASP A 9 -0.33 9.29 1.26
C ASP A 9 -1.32 9.84 2.29
N ARG A 10 -2.57 10.08 1.86
CA ARG A 10 -3.63 10.50 2.77
C ARG A 10 -3.93 9.45 3.86
N LEU A 11 -3.97 8.17 3.50
CA LEU A 11 -4.18 7.08 4.46
C LEU A 11 -3.01 6.94 5.45
N LEU A 12 -1.77 7.14 4.98
CA LEU A 12 -0.56 7.13 5.81
C LEU A 12 -0.52 8.32 6.78
N ASN A 13 -1.03 9.48 6.37
CA ASN A 13 -0.96 10.72 7.15
C ASN A 13 -2.16 10.99 8.05
N ASP A 14 -3.32 10.34 7.82
CA ASP A 14 -4.54 10.58 8.61
C ASP A 14 -4.94 9.36 9.49
N PRO A 15 -4.63 9.38 10.81
CA PRO A 15 -5.04 8.33 11.74
C PRO A 15 -6.56 8.12 11.81
N LYS A 16 -7.39 9.14 11.51
CA LYS A 16 -8.85 8.99 11.53
C LYS A 16 -9.33 8.07 10.42
N LEU A 17 -8.65 8.07 9.27
CA LEU A 17 -8.94 7.14 8.17
C LEU A 17 -8.50 5.70 8.50
N ARG A 18 -7.50 5.54 9.36
CA ARG A 18 -7.02 4.21 9.80
C ARG A 18 -7.84 3.61 10.93
N LYS A 19 -8.45 4.44 11.78
CA LYS A 19 -9.25 4.00 12.94
C LYS A 19 -10.26 2.88 12.64
N PRO A 20 -11.02 2.88 11.52
CA PRO A 20 -11.95 1.79 11.19
C PRO A 20 -11.27 0.44 10.89
N LEU A 21 -9.97 0.45 10.57
CA LEU A 21 -9.17 -0.72 10.21
C LEU A 21 -8.49 -1.37 11.43
N HIS A 22 -8.46 -0.70 12.57
CA HIS A 22 -7.81 -1.19 13.79
C HIS A 22 -8.40 -2.53 14.25
N GLY A 23 -7.52 -3.46 14.64
CA GLY A 23 -7.90 -4.81 15.08
C GLY A 23 -8.42 -5.74 13.96
N ARG A 24 -8.45 -5.27 12.70
CA ARG A 24 -8.85 -6.09 11.56
C ARG A 24 -7.62 -6.72 10.91
N ARG A 25 -7.81 -7.93 10.39
CA ARG A 25 -6.84 -8.58 9.50
C ARG A 25 -7.00 -7.99 8.11
N LEU A 26 -5.98 -7.26 7.66
CA LEU A 26 -6.00 -6.56 6.38
C LEU A 26 -5.27 -7.38 5.31
N ALA A 27 -5.75 -7.28 4.08
CA ALA A 27 -5.04 -7.74 2.90
C ALA A 27 -4.81 -6.58 1.94
N LEU A 28 -3.60 -6.50 1.38
CA LEU A 28 -3.23 -5.48 0.41
C LEU A 28 -3.33 -6.03 -1.02
N LEU A 29 -4.16 -5.42 -1.85
CA LEU A 29 -4.08 -5.60 -3.31
C LEU A 29 -3.24 -4.45 -3.88
N ALA A 30 -2.08 -4.76 -4.43
CA ALA A 30 -1.16 -3.75 -4.97
C ALA A 30 -0.37 -4.28 -6.16
N HIS A 31 0.19 -3.35 -6.93
CA HIS A 31 1.08 -3.62 -8.06
C HIS A 31 2.32 -2.72 -7.96
N PRO A 32 3.35 -2.88 -8.80
CA PRO A 32 4.62 -2.16 -8.64
C PRO A 32 4.53 -0.63 -8.60
N ALA A 33 3.50 -0.04 -9.22
CA ALA A 33 3.29 1.42 -9.21
C ALA A 33 2.43 1.91 -8.03
N SER A 34 2.04 1.01 -7.10
CA SER A 34 1.39 1.36 -5.84
C SER A 34 2.42 1.98 -4.90
N LEU A 35 2.84 3.21 -5.21
CA LEU A 35 3.89 3.94 -4.52
C LEU A 35 3.31 5.16 -3.78
N SER A 36 3.94 5.53 -2.66
CA SER A 36 3.73 6.83 -2.02
C SER A 36 4.37 7.97 -2.83
N ALA A 37 4.13 9.22 -2.44
CA ALA A 37 4.80 10.38 -3.04
C ALA A 37 6.34 10.30 -2.95
N ASN A 38 6.88 9.53 -1.99
CA ASN A 38 8.31 9.32 -1.80
C ASN A 38 8.84 8.05 -2.51
N LEU A 39 8.07 7.49 -3.44
CA LEU A 39 8.40 6.26 -4.18
C LEU A 39 8.57 5.02 -3.27
N THR A 40 7.94 5.04 -2.08
CA THR A 40 7.90 3.86 -1.20
C THR A 40 6.74 2.97 -1.60
N HIS A 41 6.99 1.67 -1.79
CA HIS A 41 5.93 0.73 -2.11
C HIS A 41 4.90 0.62 -0.98
N ALA A 42 3.61 0.55 -1.35
CA ALA A 42 2.48 0.56 -0.42
C ALA A 42 2.60 -0.53 0.66
N LEU A 43 3.12 -1.71 0.31
CA LEU A 43 3.36 -2.78 1.28
C LEU A 43 4.29 -2.33 2.41
N ASP A 44 5.40 -1.69 2.06
CA ASP A 44 6.42 -1.30 3.03
C ASP A 44 5.94 -0.10 3.84
N ALA A 45 5.28 0.87 3.19
CA ALA A 45 4.71 2.03 3.85
C ALA A 45 3.61 1.67 4.85
N LEU A 46 2.78 0.66 4.55
CA LEU A 46 1.74 0.18 5.47
C LEU A 46 2.28 -0.77 6.54
N ALA A 47 3.34 -1.54 6.25
CA ALA A 47 3.91 -2.50 7.20
C ALA A 47 4.58 -1.84 8.42
N VAL A 48 5.02 -0.58 8.30
CA VAL A 48 5.61 0.18 9.41
C VAL A 48 4.56 0.80 10.35
N LEU A 49 3.27 0.76 9.99
CA LEU A 49 2.20 1.32 10.80
C LEU A 49 1.79 0.33 11.91
N PRO A 50 2.03 0.65 13.19
CA PRO A 50 1.76 -0.28 14.30
C PRO A 50 0.26 -0.50 14.53
N ASP A 51 -0.57 0.39 14.00
CA ASP A 51 -2.02 0.37 14.16
C ASP A 51 -2.74 -0.45 13.08
N LEU A 52 -2.01 -0.97 12.08
CA LEU A 52 -2.54 -1.80 11.00
C LEU A 52 -1.94 -3.21 11.05
N GLN A 53 -2.78 -4.23 10.88
CA GLN A 53 -2.34 -5.62 10.82
C GLN A 53 -2.48 -6.17 9.39
N LEU A 54 -1.42 -6.00 8.58
CA LEU A 54 -1.33 -6.66 7.27
C LEU A 54 -1.06 -8.16 7.44
N THR A 55 -1.94 -8.98 6.87
CA THR A 55 -1.89 -10.45 6.99
C THR A 55 -1.75 -11.17 5.66
N ALA A 56 -2.01 -10.48 4.55
CA ALA A 56 -1.84 -11.02 3.20
C ALA A 56 -1.55 -9.88 2.22
N ALA A 57 -0.93 -10.22 1.10
CA ALA A 57 -0.78 -9.31 -0.03
C ALA A 57 -1.01 -10.06 -1.34
N PHE A 58 -1.73 -9.43 -2.26
CA PHE A 58 -2.12 -9.96 -3.55
C PHE A 58 -1.55 -9.06 -4.64
N GLY A 59 -0.83 -9.66 -5.58
CA GLY A 59 -0.36 -9.01 -6.80
C GLY A 59 -1.24 -9.39 -7.99
N PRO A 60 -1.50 -8.48 -8.94
CA PRO A 60 -2.12 -8.81 -10.22
C PRO A 60 -1.14 -9.59 -11.13
N GLN A 61 -1.39 -9.67 -12.43
CA GLN A 61 -0.68 -10.53 -13.39
C GLN A 61 0.86 -10.46 -13.32
N HIS A 62 1.44 -9.28 -13.05
CA HIS A 62 2.91 -9.07 -12.95
C HIS A 62 3.48 -9.21 -11.53
N GLY A 63 2.69 -9.72 -10.58
CA GLY A 63 3.08 -9.85 -9.19
C GLY A 63 3.05 -8.52 -8.41
N LEU A 64 3.29 -8.64 -7.10
CA LEU A 64 3.16 -7.53 -6.16
C LEU A 64 4.30 -6.52 -6.28
N ARG A 65 5.54 -7.01 -6.48
CA ARG A 65 6.75 -6.20 -6.63
C ARG A 65 7.35 -6.21 -8.04
N GLY A 66 6.72 -6.90 -8.99
CA GLY A 66 7.27 -7.06 -10.34
C GLY A 66 8.26 -8.20 -10.48
N ASP A 67 8.45 -9.02 -9.43
CA ASP A 67 9.41 -10.14 -9.39
C ASP A 67 9.06 -11.28 -10.36
N LYS A 68 7.84 -11.29 -10.90
CA LYS A 68 7.42 -12.23 -11.94
C LYS A 68 7.35 -11.50 -13.28
N GLN A 69 8.47 -11.50 -14.00
CA GLN A 69 8.49 -11.13 -15.41
C GLN A 69 7.93 -12.29 -16.25
N ASP A 70 6.68 -12.18 -16.68
CA ASP A 70 6.23 -12.87 -17.88
C ASP A 70 6.48 -11.92 -19.06
N ASN A 71 7.66 -12.04 -19.67
CA ASN A 71 7.93 -11.78 -21.08
C ASN A 71 9.44 -12.03 -21.36
N MET A 72 9.76 -13.26 -21.77
CA MET A 72 10.79 -13.51 -22.79
C MET A 72 10.06 -13.95 -24.06
#